data_AF-A0A369JJI8-F1
#
_entry.id   AF-A0A369JJI8-F1
#
_cell.length_a   1.000
_cell.length_b   1.000
_cell.length_c   1.000
_cell.angle_alpha   90.00
_cell.angle_beta   90.00
_cell.angle_gamma   90.00
#
_symmetry.space_group_name_H-M   'P 1'
#
loop_
_entity.id
_entity.type
_entity.pdbx_description
1 polymer ?
#
loop_
_entity_poly.entity_id
_entity_poly.type
_entity_poly.pdbx_seq_one_letter_code
_entity_poly.pdbx_strand_id
1 'polypeptide(L)'
;MPKVDAKIESETSFSISAQAEIKKYTSTLNGEKGSALRELEISFSTVDKNHPSNRGPLIAALLKRTPNLTKLTLNFSGPLNTYENCLGDALLEALCNLKDMQDFSHRRTTSARTDFGLLTLLKLVSSWPKLREVYISGDTCNVYGKDADFAALPPATCQLESVTFERCMSNYEMLAPMFAGSSQSLHSFEAWAMGHKEIDHIFLNVLPAIERIKIGGCDHPSPKFIIEHLSHAPKLSYISIGGNEDCNGVVRSAFAKALSEPDTFPALHTLAYPGKTGTYKTGRGPNVREHKHENPGEDELVKAARERNIRVYIADNLEYKVEGAQRRAGFAAMGRRGWY
;
A
#
# COMPACT_ATOMS: atom_id res chain seq x y z
N MET A 1 51.07 2.86 22.04
CA MET A 1 49.71 3.40 21.78
C MET A 1 48.72 2.36 22.25
N PRO A 2 47.76 2.68 23.14
CA PRO A 2 46.78 1.71 23.60
C PRO A 2 45.80 1.39 22.46
N LYS A 3 45.50 0.10 22.29
CA LYS A 3 44.39 -0.38 21.44
C LYS A 3 43.11 0.23 22.00
N VAL A 4 42.48 1.11 21.24
CA VAL A 4 41.11 1.55 21.50
C VAL A 4 40.21 0.44 20.96
N ASP A 5 39.78 -0.44 21.84
CA ASP A 5 38.65 -1.30 21.57
C ASP A 5 37.43 -0.40 21.39
N ALA A 6 37.01 -0.23 20.13
CA ALA A 6 35.79 0.49 19.80
C ALA A 6 34.62 -0.28 20.42
N LYS A 7 34.09 0.27 21.52
CA LYS A 7 32.76 -0.07 22.03
C LYS A 7 31.77 0.10 20.87
N ILE A 8 31.27 -1.02 20.36
CA ILE A 8 30.04 -1.03 19.56
C ILE A 8 28.93 -0.74 20.58
N GLU A 9 28.58 0.53 20.73
CA GLU A 9 27.35 0.93 21.39
C GLU A 9 26.19 0.21 20.71
N SER A 10 25.17 -0.16 21.49
CA SER A 10 24.05 -1.01 21.11
C SER A 10 23.23 -0.42 19.97
N GLU A 11 23.69 -0.60 18.74
CA GLU A 11 22.93 -0.23 17.55
C GLU A 11 21.77 -1.24 17.39
N THR A 12 20.55 -0.79 17.70
CA THR A 12 19.31 -1.56 17.54
C THR A 12 18.72 -1.43 16.13
N SER A 13 19.41 -0.72 15.24
CA SER A 13 19.01 -0.42 13.86
C SER A 13 20.23 -0.36 12.93
N PHE A 14 20.13 -0.91 11.71
CA PHE A 14 21.16 -0.82 10.67
C PHE A 14 20.54 -0.73 9.27
N SER A 15 21.28 -0.14 8.32
CA SER A 15 20.96 -0.16 6.88
C SER A 15 22.04 -0.90 6.10
N ILE A 16 21.62 -1.75 5.15
CA ILE A 16 22.51 -2.55 4.30
C ILE A 16 22.31 -2.18 2.84
N SER A 17 23.36 -1.70 2.20
CA SER A 17 23.33 -1.31 0.78
C SER A 17 24.18 -2.24 -0.09
N ALA A 18 25.30 -2.72 0.44
CA ALA A 18 26.27 -3.54 -0.29
C ALA A 18 26.26 -5.01 0.14
N GLN A 19 26.56 -5.93 -0.79
CA GLN A 19 26.63 -7.36 -0.48
C GLN A 19 27.76 -7.71 0.51
N ALA A 20 28.88 -6.99 0.46
CA ALA A 20 29.99 -7.18 1.40
C ALA A 20 29.58 -6.87 2.85
N GLU A 21 28.68 -5.91 3.04
CA GLU A 21 28.12 -5.57 4.35
C GLU A 21 27.28 -6.71 4.91
N ILE A 22 26.49 -7.40 4.07
CA ILE A 22 25.68 -8.56 4.51
C ILE A 22 26.59 -9.62 5.13
N LYS A 23 27.69 -10.00 4.45
CA LYS A 23 28.62 -11.02 4.97
C LYS A 23 29.27 -10.60 6.28
N LYS A 24 29.66 -9.31 6.39
CA LYS A 24 30.22 -8.72 7.62
C LYS A 24 29.22 -8.76 8.78
N TYR A 25 27.97 -8.38 8.53
CA TYR A 25 26.93 -8.40 9.57
C TYR A 25 26.55 -9.82 9.97
N THR A 26 26.45 -10.75 9.02
CA THR A 26 26.17 -12.17 9.31
C THR A 26 27.24 -12.81 10.20
N SER A 27 28.52 -12.44 10.05
CA SER A 27 29.59 -12.94 10.93
C SER A 27 29.65 -12.24 12.28
N THR A 28 29.15 -11.00 12.37
CA THR A 28 29.19 -10.18 13.59
C THR A 28 27.98 -10.39 14.50
N LEU A 29 26.80 -10.65 13.92
CA LEU A 29 25.52 -10.85 14.63
C LEU A 29 25.36 -12.31 15.09
N ASN A 30 26.32 -12.80 15.87
CA ASN A 30 26.22 -14.08 16.58
C ASN A 30 25.62 -13.87 17.99
N GLY A 31 24.76 -14.79 18.42
CA GLY A 31 24.24 -14.83 19.79
C GLY A 31 23.49 -13.56 20.18
N GLU A 32 23.81 -12.99 21.35
CA GLU A 32 23.09 -11.87 21.97
C GLU A 32 23.00 -10.62 21.09
N LYS A 33 24.02 -10.35 20.26
CA LYS A 33 24.04 -9.16 19.39
C LYS A 33 22.97 -9.21 18.30
N GLY A 34 22.70 -10.39 17.75
CA GLY A 34 21.64 -10.58 16.77
C GLY A 34 20.25 -10.46 17.40
N SER A 35 20.09 -10.98 18.63
CA SER A 35 18.84 -10.89 19.40
C SER A 35 18.52 -9.47 19.89
N ALA A 36 19.51 -8.59 19.99
CA ALA A 36 19.31 -7.18 20.35
C ALA A 36 18.76 -6.34 19.19
N LEU A 37 18.92 -6.80 17.94
CA LEU A 37 18.49 -6.03 16.77
C LEU A 37 16.96 -5.99 16.67
N ARG A 38 16.41 -4.78 16.51
CA ARG A 38 14.96 -4.55 16.40
C ARG A 38 14.55 -4.01 15.04
N GLU A 39 15.42 -3.26 14.39
CA GLU A 39 15.11 -2.62 13.13
C GLU A 39 16.17 -2.94 12.07
N LEU A 40 15.72 -3.17 10.84
CA LEU A 40 16.61 -3.44 9.73
C LEU A 40 16.09 -2.78 8.46
N GLU A 41 16.99 -2.11 7.75
CA GLU A 41 16.74 -1.61 6.40
C GLU A 41 17.68 -2.31 5.42
N ILE A 42 17.13 -2.77 4.30
CA ILE A 42 17.88 -3.47 3.26
C ILE A 42 17.58 -2.82 1.92
N SER A 43 18.63 -2.32 1.27
CA SER A 43 18.57 -1.79 -0.08
C SER A 43 19.02 -2.84 -1.09
N PHE A 44 18.13 -3.15 -2.02
CA PHE A 44 18.36 -3.96 -3.20
C PHE A 44 18.66 -3.05 -4.38
N SER A 45 19.90 -3.15 -4.87
CA SER A 45 20.22 -2.73 -6.23
C SER A 45 19.43 -3.60 -7.19
N THR A 46 18.71 -2.99 -8.12
CA THR A 46 17.89 -3.71 -9.08
C THR A 46 18.68 -4.77 -9.82
N VAL A 47 18.09 -5.95 -9.89
CA VAL A 47 18.72 -7.11 -10.50
C VAL A 47 18.10 -7.33 -11.88
N ASP A 48 18.97 -7.54 -12.88
CA ASP A 48 18.53 -7.93 -14.22
C ASP A 48 17.73 -9.24 -14.11
N LYS A 49 16.58 -9.32 -14.80
CA LYS A 49 15.74 -10.53 -14.90
C LYS A 49 16.52 -11.77 -15.35
N ASN A 50 17.66 -11.57 -16.01
CA ASN A 50 18.53 -12.63 -16.50
C ASN A 50 19.57 -13.12 -15.46
N HIS A 51 19.68 -12.46 -14.30
CA HIS A 51 20.68 -12.75 -13.28
C HIS A 51 20.09 -12.73 -11.87
N PRO A 52 19.31 -13.74 -11.43
CA PRO A 52 18.68 -13.76 -10.11
C PRO A 52 19.66 -13.39 -8.98
N SER A 53 19.17 -12.62 -8.00
CA SER A 53 20.02 -12.03 -6.97
C SER A 53 20.59 -13.10 -6.05
N ASN A 54 21.92 -13.26 -6.03
CA ASN A 54 22.60 -14.07 -5.01
C ASN A 54 22.47 -13.48 -3.58
N ARG A 55 21.82 -12.32 -3.42
CA ARG A 55 21.61 -11.67 -2.12
C ARG A 55 20.47 -12.31 -1.33
N GLY A 56 19.47 -12.90 -1.97
CA GLY A 56 18.30 -13.51 -1.29
C GLY A 56 18.71 -14.50 -0.19
N PRO A 57 19.49 -15.55 -0.50
CA PRO A 57 19.98 -16.50 0.51
C PRO A 57 20.87 -15.88 1.59
N LEU A 58 21.68 -14.86 1.24
CA LEU A 58 22.53 -14.17 2.20
C LEU A 58 21.72 -13.34 3.20
N ILE A 59 20.66 -12.69 2.73
CA ILE A 59 19.73 -11.95 3.57
C ILE A 59 18.91 -12.92 4.41
N ALA A 60 18.47 -14.06 3.86
CA ALA A 60 17.78 -15.09 4.63
C ALA A 60 18.65 -15.57 5.81
N ALA A 61 19.94 -15.81 5.57
CA ALA A 61 20.89 -16.19 6.62
C ALA A 61 21.10 -15.09 7.68
N LEU A 62 21.05 -13.81 7.27
CA LEU A 62 21.09 -12.67 8.19
C LEU A 62 19.82 -12.64 9.06
N LEU A 63 18.63 -12.74 8.45
CA LEU A 63 17.35 -12.69 9.17
C LEU A 63 17.20 -13.83 10.19
N LYS A 64 17.71 -15.02 9.88
CA LYS A 64 17.77 -16.15 10.82
C LYS A 64 18.58 -15.84 12.09
N ARG A 65 19.49 -14.86 12.05
CA ARG A 65 20.30 -14.42 13.19
C ARG A 65 19.70 -13.23 13.92
N THR A 66 18.64 -12.64 13.40
CA THR A 66 17.96 -11.47 13.96
C THR A 66 16.48 -11.79 14.19
N PRO A 67 16.16 -12.79 15.05
CA PRO A 67 14.79 -13.31 15.19
C PRO A 67 13.82 -12.30 15.83
N ASN A 68 14.37 -11.29 16.49
CA ASN A 68 13.70 -10.33 17.35
C ASN A 68 13.34 -9.00 16.66
N LEU A 69 13.45 -8.98 15.32
CA LEU A 69 13.09 -7.81 14.51
C LEU A 69 11.61 -7.46 14.68
N THR A 70 11.38 -6.18 14.90
CA THR A 70 10.05 -5.56 14.99
C THR A 70 9.80 -4.65 13.79
N LYS A 71 10.85 -4.18 13.11
CA LYS A 71 10.74 -3.30 11.95
C LYS A 71 11.65 -3.74 10.81
N LEU A 72 11.12 -3.78 9.60
CA LEU A 72 11.85 -4.17 8.41
C LEU A 72 11.47 -3.29 7.22
N THR A 73 12.47 -2.65 6.63
CA THR A 73 12.31 -1.90 5.38
C THR A 73 13.10 -2.55 4.26
N LEU A 74 12.43 -2.87 3.16
CA LEU A 74 13.04 -3.37 1.92
C LEU A 74 12.94 -2.28 0.86
N ASN A 75 14.07 -1.70 0.47
CA ASN A 75 14.18 -0.64 -0.52
C ASN A 75 14.64 -1.21 -1.87
N PHE A 76 13.91 -0.96 -2.95
CA PHE A 76 14.27 -1.41 -4.28
C PHE A 76 14.58 -0.22 -5.21
N SER A 77 15.77 -0.23 -5.81
CA SER A 77 16.25 0.88 -6.65
C SER A 77 15.72 0.87 -8.09
N GLY A 78 14.93 -0.13 -8.51
CA GLY A 78 14.44 -0.26 -9.89
C GLY A 78 13.37 -1.34 -10.07
N PRO A 79 13.06 -1.75 -11.33
CA PRO A 79 11.99 -2.73 -11.61
C PRO A 79 12.33 -4.16 -11.16
N LEU A 80 11.35 -4.83 -10.55
CA LEU A 80 11.33 -6.27 -10.30
C LEU A 80 10.20 -6.88 -11.13
N ASN A 81 10.55 -7.76 -12.07
CA ASN A 81 9.53 -8.40 -12.91
C ASN A 81 8.67 -9.40 -12.13
N THR A 82 9.27 -10.19 -11.23
CA THR A 82 8.53 -11.03 -10.26
C THR A 82 9.32 -11.12 -8.96
N TYR A 83 8.61 -11.24 -7.85
CA TYR A 83 9.23 -11.37 -6.52
C TYR A 83 10.02 -12.67 -6.35
N GLU A 84 9.56 -13.75 -7.00
CA GLU A 84 10.22 -15.06 -7.05
C GLU A 84 11.67 -14.96 -7.58
N ASN A 85 11.90 -14.10 -8.57
CA ASN A 85 13.23 -13.85 -9.14
C ASN A 85 14.15 -13.00 -8.24
N CYS A 86 13.61 -12.30 -7.24
CA CYS A 86 14.37 -11.36 -6.42
C CYS A 86 14.69 -11.88 -5.02
N LEU A 87 13.71 -12.48 -4.34
CA LEU A 87 13.90 -12.95 -2.97
C LEU A 87 14.23 -14.44 -2.89
N GLY A 88 13.60 -15.27 -3.73
CA GLY A 88 13.63 -16.72 -3.65
C GLY A 88 12.97 -17.28 -2.38
N ASP A 89 12.68 -18.59 -2.38
CA ASP A 89 11.95 -19.27 -1.30
C ASP A 89 12.62 -19.11 0.07
N ALA A 90 13.95 -19.22 0.11
CA ALA A 90 14.71 -19.16 1.36
C ALA A 90 14.52 -17.82 2.10
N LEU A 91 14.41 -16.71 1.38
CA LEU A 91 14.18 -15.40 1.99
C LEU A 91 12.72 -15.24 2.42
N LEU A 92 11.76 -15.68 1.59
CA LEU A 92 10.36 -15.65 1.98
C LEU A 92 10.11 -16.46 3.25
N GLU A 93 10.68 -17.67 3.34
CA GLU A 93 10.63 -18.50 4.55
C GLU A 93 11.24 -17.77 5.77
N ALA A 94 12.41 -17.15 5.60
CA ALA A 94 13.05 -16.40 6.67
C ALA A 94 12.19 -15.21 7.14
N LEU A 95 11.56 -14.48 6.22
CA LEU A 95 10.64 -13.38 6.52
C LEU A 95 9.41 -13.87 7.30
N CYS A 96 8.78 -14.95 6.85
CA CYS A 96 7.63 -15.55 7.54
C CYS A 96 7.95 -16.01 8.97
N ASN A 97 9.21 -16.28 9.29
CA ASN A 97 9.65 -16.70 10.62
C ASN A 97 9.90 -15.54 11.59
N LEU A 98 9.86 -14.28 11.14
CA LEU A 98 10.00 -13.10 12.02
C LEU A 98 8.67 -12.83 12.77
N LYS A 99 8.41 -13.54 13.86
CA LYS A 99 7.11 -13.50 14.56
C LYS A 99 6.85 -12.20 15.35
N ASP A 100 7.90 -11.41 15.59
CA ASP A 100 7.81 -10.16 16.36
C ASP A 100 7.60 -8.90 15.50
N MET A 101 7.44 -9.06 14.19
CA MET A 101 7.23 -7.96 13.25
C MET A 101 6.01 -7.10 13.60
N GLN A 102 6.22 -5.79 13.62
CA GLN A 102 5.22 -4.75 13.92
C GLN A 102 5.10 -3.73 12.77
N ASP A 103 6.21 -3.36 12.14
CA ASP A 103 6.28 -2.43 10.98
C ASP A 103 6.96 -3.12 9.80
N PHE A 104 6.27 -3.19 8.67
CA PHE A 104 6.85 -3.63 7.41
C PHE A 104 6.69 -2.58 6.31
N SER A 105 7.81 -2.24 5.69
CA SER A 105 7.87 -1.29 4.59
C SER A 105 8.55 -1.90 3.36
N HIS A 106 7.81 -2.02 2.26
CA HIS A 106 8.36 -2.26 0.94
C HIS A 106 8.36 -0.95 0.15
N ARG A 107 9.53 -0.40 -0.16
CA ARG A 107 9.68 0.90 -0.83
C ARG A 107 10.38 0.78 -2.17
N ARG A 108 10.08 1.72 -3.06
CA ARG A 108 10.76 1.87 -4.36
C ARG A 108 11.06 3.33 -4.65
N THR A 109 12.17 3.58 -5.34
CA THR A 109 12.63 4.95 -5.60
C THR A 109 12.16 5.50 -6.95
N THR A 110 12.15 4.71 -8.04
CA THR A 110 11.97 5.29 -9.40
C THR A 110 11.15 4.45 -10.39
N SER A 111 10.86 3.17 -10.16
CA SER A 111 10.32 2.30 -11.23
C SER A 111 8.83 1.94 -11.12
N ALA A 112 8.21 1.74 -12.29
CA ALA A 112 6.80 1.43 -12.47
C ALA A 112 6.40 -0.04 -12.29
N ARG A 113 7.36 -0.98 -12.17
CA ARG A 113 7.10 -2.43 -12.23
C ARG A 113 7.93 -3.16 -11.19
N THR A 114 7.59 -2.97 -9.93
CA THR A 114 8.11 -3.82 -8.86
C THR A 114 6.94 -4.67 -8.43
N ASP A 115 6.85 -5.89 -8.96
CA ASP A 115 5.79 -6.82 -8.56
C ASP A 115 6.16 -7.48 -7.24
N PHE A 116 5.53 -7.01 -6.16
CA PHE A 116 5.64 -7.62 -4.83
C PHE A 116 4.88 -8.96 -4.78
N GLY A 117 3.84 -9.10 -5.60
CA GLY A 117 2.94 -10.23 -5.64
C GLY A 117 1.93 -10.19 -4.49
N LEU A 118 0.64 -10.27 -4.82
CA LEU A 118 -0.43 -10.35 -3.82
C LEU A 118 -0.26 -11.56 -2.90
N LEU A 119 0.06 -12.73 -3.46
CA LEU A 119 0.21 -13.96 -2.69
C LEU A 119 1.34 -13.83 -1.65
N THR A 120 2.45 -13.18 -2.01
CA THR A 120 3.56 -12.89 -1.09
C THR A 120 3.08 -12.01 0.06
N LEU A 121 2.36 -10.93 -0.24
CA LEU A 121 1.83 -10.03 0.78
C LEU A 121 0.93 -10.75 1.78
N LEU A 122 -0.01 -11.54 1.28
CA LEU A 122 -0.92 -12.30 2.13
C LEU A 122 -0.16 -13.32 2.99
N LYS A 123 0.81 -14.06 2.40
CA LYS A 123 1.66 -15.00 3.16
C LYS A 123 2.40 -14.32 4.31
N LEU A 124 2.98 -13.14 4.06
CA LEU A 124 3.75 -12.39 5.05
C LEU A 124 2.83 -11.86 6.16
N VAL A 125 1.74 -11.19 5.81
CA VAL A 125 0.80 -10.63 6.78
C VAL A 125 0.18 -11.73 7.64
N SER A 126 -0.21 -12.86 7.05
CA SER A 126 -0.71 -14.01 7.81
C SER A 126 0.33 -14.66 8.71
N SER A 127 1.63 -14.45 8.45
CA SER A 127 2.73 -14.99 9.26
C SER A 127 3.13 -14.11 10.45
N TRP A 128 2.67 -12.86 10.50
CA TRP A 128 3.11 -11.83 11.44
C TRP A 128 1.99 -11.37 12.39
N PRO A 129 1.70 -12.11 13.48
CA PRO A 129 0.56 -11.84 14.36
C PRO A 129 0.65 -10.49 15.10
N LYS A 130 1.86 -9.92 15.23
CA LYS A 130 2.10 -8.64 15.90
C LYS A 130 2.12 -7.44 14.95
N LEU A 131 1.91 -7.65 13.65
CA LEU A 131 1.96 -6.58 12.66
C LEU A 131 0.92 -5.50 12.95
N ARG A 132 1.32 -4.23 12.82
CA ARG A 132 0.51 -3.02 13.04
C ARG A 132 0.55 -2.10 11.83
N GLU A 133 1.71 -1.93 11.23
CA GLU A 133 1.91 -1.00 10.13
C GLU A 133 2.42 -1.70 8.87
N VAL A 134 1.79 -1.39 7.74
CA VAL A 134 2.20 -1.89 6.43
C VAL A 134 2.28 -0.74 5.44
N TYR A 135 3.45 -0.59 4.82
CA TYR A 135 3.65 0.29 3.67
C TYR A 135 4.12 -0.55 2.49
N ILE A 136 3.38 -0.53 1.37
CA ILE A 136 3.76 -1.20 0.13
C ILE A 136 3.73 -0.22 -1.02
N SER A 137 4.89 0.08 -1.58
CA SER A 137 5.03 0.76 -2.87
C SER A 137 5.44 -0.24 -3.94
N GLY A 138 4.50 -0.65 -4.78
CA GLY A 138 4.72 -1.74 -5.73
C GLY A 138 3.45 -2.15 -6.44
N ASP A 139 3.60 -2.87 -7.55
CA ASP A 139 2.52 -3.65 -8.13
C ASP A 139 2.23 -4.86 -7.20
N THR A 140 0.96 -5.15 -7.01
CA THR A 140 0.44 -6.30 -6.24
C THR A 140 -0.57 -7.08 -7.08
N CYS A 141 -0.47 -7.00 -8.40
CA CYS A 141 -1.37 -7.70 -9.31
C CYS A 141 -1.21 -9.22 -9.17
N ASN A 142 -2.32 -9.94 -9.29
CA ASN A 142 -2.32 -11.40 -9.24
C ASN A 142 -1.95 -12.00 -10.60
N VAL A 143 -0.69 -11.84 -11.03
CA VAL A 143 -0.24 -12.42 -12.31
C VAL A 143 0.21 -13.88 -12.13
N TYR A 144 0.42 -14.35 -10.89
CA TYR A 144 1.16 -15.59 -10.62
C TYR A 144 0.51 -16.57 -9.63
N GLY A 145 -0.59 -16.24 -8.95
CA GLY A 145 -1.26 -17.15 -7.99
C GLY A 145 -2.46 -17.85 -8.60
N LYS A 146 -2.60 -19.17 -8.37
CA LYS A 146 -3.85 -19.90 -8.63
C LYS A 146 -4.79 -19.71 -7.44
N ASP A 147 -6.10 -19.73 -7.65
CA ASP A 147 -7.09 -19.56 -6.57
C ASP A 147 -6.88 -20.53 -5.39
N ALA A 148 -6.42 -21.75 -5.68
CA ALA A 148 -6.07 -22.75 -4.68
C ALA A 148 -4.94 -22.31 -3.73
N ASP A 149 -3.98 -21.52 -4.21
CA ASP A 149 -2.87 -21.01 -3.40
C ASP A 149 -3.34 -19.98 -2.38
N PHE A 150 -4.36 -19.20 -2.73
CA PHE A 150 -4.99 -18.22 -1.82
C PHE A 150 -5.85 -18.91 -0.78
N ALA A 151 -6.61 -19.93 -1.17
CA ALA A 151 -7.46 -20.70 -0.27
C ALA A 151 -6.65 -21.47 0.81
N ALA A 152 -5.40 -21.80 0.53
CA ALA A 152 -4.51 -22.48 1.47
C ALA A 152 -3.87 -21.54 2.51
N LEU A 153 -4.02 -20.22 2.36
CA LEU A 153 -3.41 -19.28 3.30
C LEU A 153 -4.17 -19.25 4.63
N PRO A 154 -3.45 -19.27 5.77
CA PRO A 154 -4.11 -19.01 7.05
C PRO A 154 -4.66 -17.58 7.06
N PRO A 155 -5.80 -17.35 7.75
CA PRO A 155 -6.35 -16.01 7.88
C PRO A 155 -5.37 -15.09 8.62
N ALA A 156 -5.34 -13.82 8.23
CA ALA A 156 -4.54 -12.82 8.93
C ALA A 156 -5.09 -12.61 10.35
N THR A 157 -4.24 -12.77 11.36
CA THR A 157 -4.58 -12.61 12.78
C THR A 157 -4.07 -11.30 13.38
N CYS A 158 -3.28 -10.54 12.62
CA CYS A 158 -2.72 -9.28 13.05
C CYS A 158 -3.79 -8.18 13.21
N GLN A 159 -3.46 -7.20 14.04
CA GLN A 159 -4.28 -6.04 14.35
C GLN A 159 -3.68 -4.82 13.65
N LEU A 160 -3.84 -4.71 12.33
CA LEU A 160 -3.30 -3.59 11.57
C LEU A 160 -3.94 -2.28 12.06
N GLU A 161 -3.10 -1.28 12.28
CA GLU A 161 -3.45 0.06 12.75
C GLU A 161 -3.40 1.05 11.57
N SER A 162 -2.39 0.91 10.71
CA SER A 162 -2.19 1.75 9.54
C SER A 162 -1.71 0.97 8.33
N VAL A 163 -2.34 1.23 7.17
CA VAL A 163 -1.94 0.65 5.88
C VAL A 163 -1.78 1.73 4.82
N THR A 164 -0.66 1.69 4.10
CA THR A 164 -0.40 2.56 2.95
C THR A 164 -0.01 1.74 1.73
N PHE A 165 -0.75 1.93 0.64
CA PHE A 165 -0.47 1.36 -0.67
C PHE A 165 -0.12 2.45 -1.67
N GLU A 166 1.05 2.35 -2.32
CA GLU A 166 1.43 3.22 -3.42
C GLU A 166 1.54 2.43 -4.73
N ARG A 167 0.77 2.87 -5.73
CA ARG A 167 0.61 2.25 -7.07
C ARG A 167 0.27 0.77 -6.99
N CYS A 168 -0.63 0.44 -6.06
CA CYS A 168 -1.27 -0.88 -5.96
C CYS A 168 -2.10 -1.14 -7.23
N MET A 169 -2.14 -2.39 -7.66
CA MET A 169 -2.88 -2.84 -8.84
C MET A 169 -3.52 -4.21 -8.53
N SER A 170 -4.12 -4.32 -7.34
CA SER A 170 -4.68 -5.57 -6.85
C SER A 170 -6.18 -5.71 -7.11
N ASN A 171 -6.66 -6.95 -7.08
CA ASN A 171 -8.08 -7.21 -6.88
C ASN A 171 -8.39 -7.05 -5.38
N TYR A 172 -9.18 -6.03 -5.04
CA TYR A 172 -9.50 -5.72 -3.64
C TYR A 172 -10.24 -6.83 -2.90
N GLU A 173 -11.04 -7.63 -3.60
CA GLU A 173 -11.68 -8.81 -3.04
C GLU A 173 -10.64 -9.83 -2.55
N MET A 174 -9.58 -10.04 -3.33
CA MET A 174 -8.51 -10.96 -2.97
C MET A 174 -7.52 -10.37 -1.94
N LEU A 175 -7.43 -9.05 -1.86
CA LEU A 175 -6.60 -8.36 -0.86
C LEU A 175 -7.31 -8.26 0.50
N ALA A 176 -8.66 -8.24 0.52
CA ALA A 176 -9.47 -8.11 1.73
C ALA A 176 -9.14 -9.10 2.88
N PRO A 177 -8.79 -10.38 2.63
CA PRO A 177 -8.42 -11.32 3.70
C PRO A 177 -7.24 -10.84 4.58
N MET A 178 -6.39 -9.95 4.07
CA MET A 178 -5.30 -9.32 4.84
C MET A 178 -5.82 -8.57 6.09
N PHE A 179 -7.07 -8.10 6.05
CA PHE A 179 -7.67 -7.26 7.08
C PHE A 179 -8.56 -8.02 8.06
N ALA A 180 -8.67 -9.34 7.93
CA ALA A 180 -9.61 -10.16 8.71
C ALA A 180 -9.48 -9.96 10.24
N GLY A 181 -8.25 -9.83 10.73
CA GLY A 181 -7.98 -9.57 12.15
C GLY A 181 -8.16 -8.12 12.59
N SER A 182 -8.33 -7.16 11.69
CA SER A 182 -8.09 -5.73 11.96
C SER A 182 -9.35 -4.87 12.14
N SER A 183 -10.51 -5.50 12.33
CA SER A 183 -11.81 -4.79 12.37
C SER A 183 -11.95 -3.75 13.48
N GLN A 184 -11.20 -3.92 14.57
CA GLN A 184 -11.20 -3.03 15.73
C GLN A 184 -9.94 -2.17 15.86
N SER A 185 -8.95 -2.36 14.98
CA SER A 185 -7.63 -1.73 15.10
C SER A 185 -7.30 -0.79 13.95
N LEU A 186 -7.79 -1.04 12.73
CA LEU A 186 -7.38 -0.25 11.57
C LEU A 186 -8.03 1.14 11.59
N HIS A 187 -7.24 2.15 11.97
CA HIS A 187 -7.69 3.53 12.07
C HIS A 187 -7.29 4.36 10.84
N SER A 188 -6.26 3.96 10.07
CA SER A 188 -5.78 4.70 8.90
C SER A 188 -5.58 3.81 7.67
N PHE A 189 -6.22 4.18 6.56
CA PHE A 189 -6.04 3.54 5.27
C PHE A 189 -5.68 4.58 4.21
N GLU A 190 -4.56 4.37 3.53
CA GLU A 190 -4.10 5.18 2.42
C GLU A 190 -3.81 4.31 1.20
N ALA A 191 -4.39 4.61 0.05
CA ALA A 191 -4.11 3.89 -1.19
C ALA A 191 -4.06 4.83 -2.40
N TRP A 192 -3.03 4.68 -3.23
CA TRP A 192 -2.86 5.41 -4.48
C TRP A 192 -2.77 4.40 -5.61
N ALA A 193 -3.88 3.82 -6.04
CA ALA A 193 -3.85 2.68 -6.92
C ALA A 193 -4.28 3.03 -8.36
N MET A 194 -3.93 2.12 -9.26
CA MET A 194 -4.43 2.10 -10.64
C MET A 194 -5.42 0.95 -10.80
N GLY A 195 -6.17 0.64 -9.73
CA GLY A 195 -7.14 -0.44 -9.70
C GLY A 195 -8.30 -0.18 -10.66
N HIS A 196 -9.01 -1.26 -11.01
CA HIS A 196 -10.13 -1.23 -11.95
C HIS A 196 -11.48 -1.51 -11.27
N LYS A 197 -11.52 -1.53 -9.93
CA LYS A 197 -12.67 -1.99 -9.15
C LYS A 197 -12.82 -1.21 -7.86
N GLU A 198 -14.04 -1.26 -7.32
CA GLU A 198 -14.40 -0.64 -6.06
C GLU A 198 -13.69 -1.32 -4.87
N ILE A 199 -13.34 -0.51 -3.88
CA ILE A 199 -12.55 -0.95 -2.71
C ILE A 199 -13.39 -1.50 -1.55
N ASP A 200 -14.69 -1.66 -1.76
CA ASP A 200 -15.70 -2.00 -0.75
C ASP A 200 -15.33 -3.22 0.10
N HIS A 201 -14.79 -4.27 -0.53
CA HIS A 201 -14.41 -5.51 0.14
C HIS A 201 -13.37 -5.30 1.25
N ILE A 202 -12.46 -4.33 1.11
CA ILE A 202 -11.52 -3.99 2.18
C ILE A 202 -12.28 -3.32 3.32
N PHE A 203 -13.06 -2.29 3.01
CA PHE A 203 -13.69 -1.47 4.03
C PHE A 203 -14.74 -2.23 4.85
N LEU A 204 -15.48 -3.17 4.25
CA LEU A 204 -16.41 -4.04 4.98
C LEU A 204 -15.77 -4.71 6.22
N ASN A 205 -14.48 -5.00 6.19
CA ASN A 205 -13.77 -5.63 7.31
C ASN A 205 -13.37 -4.65 8.42
N VAL A 206 -13.36 -3.35 8.18
CA VAL A 206 -12.68 -2.35 9.04
C VAL A 206 -13.52 -1.11 9.39
N LEU A 207 -14.78 -1.03 8.91
CA LEU A 207 -15.72 0.05 9.23
C LEU A 207 -15.81 0.43 10.73
N PRO A 208 -15.79 -0.51 11.69
CA PRO A 208 -15.96 -0.16 13.11
C PRO A 208 -14.83 0.71 13.69
N ALA A 209 -13.62 0.61 13.14
CA ALA A 209 -12.43 1.27 13.67
C ALA A 209 -11.89 2.40 12.77
N ILE A 210 -12.22 2.40 11.48
CA ILE A 210 -11.59 3.31 10.52
C ILE A 210 -11.90 4.78 10.84
N GLU A 211 -10.84 5.58 10.98
CA GLU A 211 -10.92 7.02 11.27
C GLU A 211 -10.56 7.85 10.05
N ARG A 212 -9.59 7.37 9.26
CA ARG A 212 -9.02 8.10 8.15
C ARG A 212 -8.94 7.25 6.90
N ILE A 213 -9.57 7.72 5.83
CA ILE A 213 -9.44 7.16 4.48
C ILE A 213 -8.81 8.20 3.56
N LYS A 214 -7.77 7.80 2.85
CA LYS A 214 -7.20 8.52 1.72
C LYS A 214 -7.08 7.58 0.55
N ILE A 215 -7.82 7.83 -0.51
CA ILE A 215 -7.73 7.06 -1.75
C ILE A 215 -7.44 7.99 -2.91
N GLY A 216 -6.62 7.51 -3.83
CA GLY A 216 -6.00 8.26 -4.91
C GLY A 216 -5.99 7.43 -6.19
N GLY A 217 -6.13 8.05 -7.37
CA GLY A 217 -5.93 7.38 -8.65
C GLY A 217 -7.23 6.93 -9.32
N CYS A 218 -7.41 5.62 -9.52
CA CYS A 218 -8.63 5.07 -10.14
C CYS A 218 -9.59 4.47 -9.11
N ASP A 219 -9.22 4.39 -7.83
CA ASP A 219 -10.03 3.70 -6.83
C ASP A 219 -11.09 4.60 -6.21
N HIS A 220 -12.23 3.99 -5.91
CA HIS A 220 -13.29 4.61 -5.14
C HIS A 220 -14.13 3.52 -4.46
N PRO A 221 -14.81 3.81 -3.34
CA PRO A 221 -15.91 2.99 -2.89
C PRO A 221 -17.07 3.06 -3.89
N SER A 222 -17.90 2.02 -3.96
CA SER A 222 -19.10 2.07 -4.79
C SER A 222 -20.12 3.07 -4.21
N PRO A 223 -20.93 3.72 -5.07
CA PRO A 223 -22.02 4.61 -4.64
C PRO A 223 -22.96 3.95 -3.61
N LYS A 224 -23.29 2.67 -3.84
CA LYS A 224 -24.15 1.90 -2.94
C LYS A 224 -23.48 1.70 -1.58
N PHE A 225 -22.20 1.31 -1.57
CA PHE A 225 -21.45 1.13 -0.33
C PHE A 225 -21.30 2.43 0.46
N ILE A 226 -21.12 3.57 -0.21
CA ILE A 226 -21.08 4.88 0.45
C ILE A 226 -22.36 5.12 1.25
N ILE A 227 -23.52 4.90 0.62
CA ILE A 227 -24.83 5.19 1.21
C ILE A 227 -25.20 4.19 2.28
N GLU A 228 -24.98 2.89 2.05
CA GLU A 228 -25.50 1.81 2.91
C GLU A 228 -24.54 1.39 4.03
N HIS A 229 -23.24 1.70 3.91
CA HIS A 229 -22.23 1.17 4.83
C HIS A 229 -21.24 2.23 5.31
N LEU A 230 -20.52 2.91 4.40
CA LEU A 230 -19.48 3.87 4.77
C LEU A 230 -20.04 5.06 5.56
N SER A 231 -21.23 5.51 5.18
CA SER A 231 -22.02 6.53 5.88
C SER A 231 -22.30 6.17 7.33
N HIS A 232 -22.24 4.90 7.73
CA HIS A 232 -22.51 4.47 9.10
C HIS A 232 -21.23 4.13 9.87
N ALA A 233 -20.05 4.40 9.32
CA ALA A 233 -18.78 4.21 10.01
C ALA A 233 -18.70 5.15 11.23
N PRO A 234 -18.65 4.61 12.47
CA PRO A 234 -18.87 5.42 13.67
C PRO A 234 -17.71 6.35 14.01
N LYS A 235 -16.49 6.03 13.55
CA LYS A 235 -15.26 6.77 13.87
C LYS A 235 -14.68 7.54 12.68
N LEU A 236 -15.27 7.40 11.49
CA LEU A 236 -14.73 7.96 10.26
C LEU A 236 -14.80 9.48 10.30
N SER A 237 -13.64 10.10 10.48
CA SER A 237 -13.48 11.52 10.77
C SER A 237 -12.92 12.29 9.58
N TYR A 238 -12.15 11.60 8.74
CA TYR A 238 -11.54 12.14 7.54
C TYR A 238 -11.71 11.17 6.36
N ILE A 239 -12.19 11.71 5.25
CA ILE A 239 -12.20 11.03 3.95
C ILE A 239 -11.55 11.93 2.92
N SER A 240 -10.64 11.40 2.12
CA SER A 240 -10.09 12.05 0.94
C SER A 240 -10.18 11.09 -0.23
N ILE A 241 -10.95 11.46 -1.25
CA ILE A 241 -11.05 10.71 -2.50
C ILE A 241 -10.47 11.59 -3.58
N GLY A 242 -9.25 11.28 -3.98
CA GLY A 242 -8.60 11.81 -5.17
C GLY A 242 -8.72 10.77 -6.29
N GLY A 243 -9.10 11.18 -7.49
CA GLY A 243 -9.11 10.22 -8.59
C GLY A 243 -9.73 10.70 -9.87
N ASN A 244 -9.37 10.02 -10.96
CA ASN A 244 -9.78 10.34 -12.32
C ASN A 244 -11.06 9.62 -12.76
N GLU A 245 -11.59 8.66 -11.98
CA GLU A 245 -12.74 7.85 -12.43
C GLU A 245 -14.11 8.36 -11.97
N ASP A 246 -14.17 9.39 -11.11
CA ASP A 246 -15.42 10.10 -10.81
C ASP A 246 -15.82 11.10 -11.92
N CYS A 247 -15.53 10.78 -13.18
CA CYS A 247 -15.84 11.62 -14.35
C CYS A 247 -17.34 11.95 -14.47
N ASN A 248 -18.19 11.10 -13.90
CA ASN A 248 -19.64 11.24 -13.97
C ASN A 248 -20.25 11.80 -12.67
N GLY A 249 -19.43 12.14 -11.66
CA GLY A 249 -19.88 12.69 -10.38
C GLY A 249 -20.73 11.73 -9.52
N VAL A 250 -20.71 10.43 -9.82
CA VAL A 250 -21.56 9.43 -9.15
C VAL A 250 -21.11 9.23 -7.71
N VAL A 251 -19.79 9.22 -7.46
CA VAL A 251 -19.23 9.08 -6.11
C VAL A 251 -19.59 10.30 -5.27
N ARG A 252 -19.42 11.52 -5.82
CA ARG A 252 -19.84 12.76 -5.14
C ARG A 252 -21.33 12.79 -4.84
N SER A 253 -22.16 12.40 -5.82
CA SER A 253 -23.61 12.36 -5.64
C SER A 253 -23.99 11.39 -4.53
N ALA A 254 -23.30 10.27 -4.39
CA ALA A 254 -23.51 9.33 -3.29
C ALA A 254 -23.13 9.94 -1.93
N PHE A 255 -22.01 10.65 -1.83
CA PHE A 255 -21.66 11.40 -0.61
C PHE A 255 -22.67 12.50 -0.29
N ALA A 256 -23.08 13.29 -1.29
CA ALA A 256 -24.07 14.36 -1.11
C ALA A 256 -25.40 13.79 -0.60
N LYS A 257 -25.87 12.69 -1.21
CA LYS A 257 -27.07 11.97 -0.79
C LYS A 257 -26.93 11.46 0.64
N ALA A 258 -25.85 10.74 0.95
CA ALA A 258 -25.64 10.20 2.29
C ALA A 258 -25.56 11.31 3.35
N LEU A 259 -24.89 12.42 3.08
CA LEU A 259 -24.79 13.57 3.98
C LEU A 259 -26.12 14.29 4.25
N SER A 260 -27.05 14.19 3.28
CA SER A 260 -28.39 14.77 3.40
C SER A 260 -29.32 13.94 4.29
N GLU A 261 -28.98 12.66 4.54
CA GLU A 261 -29.73 11.80 5.44
C GLU A 261 -29.35 12.06 6.91
N PRO A 262 -30.31 12.03 7.86
CA PRO A 262 -30.02 12.06 9.29
C PRO A 262 -29.12 10.88 9.72
N ASP A 263 -28.36 11.07 10.80
CA ASP A 263 -27.57 10.02 11.48
C ASP A 263 -26.49 9.31 10.64
N THR A 264 -26.22 9.77 9.43
CA THR A 264 -25.05 9.37 8.64
C THR A 264 -23.82 10.19 9.01
N PHE A 265 -22.64 9.65 8.74
CA PHE A 265 -21.31 10.22 8.97
C PHE A 265 -21.18 10.89 10.35
N PRO A 266 -21.43 10.15 11.45
CA PRO A 266 -21.59 10.73 12.79
C PRO A 266 -20.32 11.44 13.32
N ALA A 267 -19.14 11.02 12.85
CA ALA A 267 -17.84 11.59 13.26
C ALA A 267 -17.14 12.40 12.17
N LEU A 268 -17.70 12.48 10.95
CA LEU A 268 -16.99 13.07 9.81
C LEU A 268 -16.87 14.58 9.99
N HIS A 269 -15.65 15.10 9.97
CA HIS A 269 -15.39 16.53 10.04
C HIS A 269 -14.70 17.06 8.78
N THR A 270 -14.08 16.18 7.98
CA THR A 270 -13.31 16.57 6.81
C THR A 270 -13.57 15.64 5.63
N LEU A 271 -13.97 16.23 4.49
CA LEU A 271 -14.15 15.54 3.22
C LEU A 271 -13.34 16.23 2.13
N ALA A 272 -12.46 15.47 1.47
CA ALA A 272 -11.70 15.91 0.31
C ALA A 272 -12.17 15.17 -0.95
N TYR A 273 -12.29 15.89 -2.06
CA TYR A 273 -12.79 15.37 -3.33
C TYR A 273 -12.01 15.97 -4.51
N PRO A 274 -12.03 15.38 -5.72
CA PRO A 274 -11.35 15.97 -6.87
C PRO A 274 -12.05 17.30 -7.24
N GLY A 275 -11.34 18.30 -7.75
CA GLY A 275 -12.00 19.58 -8.11
C GLY A 275 -13.11 19.44 -9.17
N LYS A 276 -14.02 20.44 -9.27
CA LYS A 276 -15.03 20.56 -10.35
C LYS A 276 -14.41 20.47 -11.73
N THR A 277 -13.28 21.15 -11.89
CA THR A 277 -12.53 21.20 -13.12
C THR A 277 -11.08 20.89 -12.80
N GLY A 278 -10.43 20.20 -13.73
CA GLY A 278 -9.03 19.92 -13.61
C GLY A 278 -8.42 19.70 -14.98
N THR A 279 -7.10 19.63 -14.99
CA THR A 279 -6.37 19.20 -16.17
C THR A 279 -5.60 17.93 -15.89
N TYR A 280 -5.64 16.99 -16.84
CA TYR A 280 -4.72 15.86 -16.84
C TYR A 280 -3.90 15.90 -18.12
N LYS A 281 -2.64 15.50 -18.01
CA LYS A 281 -1.73 15.45 -19.15
C LYS A 281 -1.73 14.04 -19.76
N THR A 282 -1.56 13.89 -21.06
CA THR A 282 -1.26 12.61 -21.73
C THR A 282 -0.11 12.79 -22.71
N GLY A 283 0.60 11.72 -23.09
CA GLY A 283 1.74 11.81 -24.03
C GLY A 283 3.14 11.80 -23.37
N ARG A 284 4.20 11.92 -24.19
CA ARG A 284 5.63 11.84 -23.78
C ARG A 284 6.43 13.01 -24.36
N GLY A 285 7.25 13.65 -23.51
CA GLY A 285 8.23 14.65 -23.96
C GLY A 285 7.57 15.80 -24.71
N PRO A 286 7.98 16.12 -25.94
CA PRO A 286 7.37 17.20 -26.73
C PRO A 286 5.88 17.00 -27.04
N ASN A 287 5.35 15.78 -26.90
CA ASN A 287 3.97 15.42 -27.28
C ASN A 287 3.01 15.38 -26.09
N VAL A 288 3.28 16.13 -25.02
CA VAL A 288 2.36 16.23 -23.88
C VAL A 288 1.13 17.05 -24.27
N ARG A 289 -0.05 16.46 -24.18
CA ARG A 289 -1.34 17.10 -24.36
C ARG A 289 -2.03 17.26 -23.01
N GLU A 290 -2.64 18.42 -22.77
CA GLU A 290 -3.41 18.69 -21.57
C GLU A 290 -4.89 18.60 -21.89
N HIS A 291 -5.64 17.84 -21.10
CA HIS A 291 -7.06 17.59 -21.25
C HIS A 291 -7.78 18.22 -20.08
N LYS A 292 -8.84 18.98 -20.37
CA LYS A 292 -9.75 19.49 -19.35
C LYS A 292 -10.80 18.42 -19.07
N HIS A 293 -11.17 18.27 -17.82
CA HIS A 293 -12.34 17.51 -17.42
C HIS A 293 -13.22 18.38 -16.51
N GLU A 294 -14.51 18.06 -16.51
CA GLU A 294 -15.50 18.63 -15.60
C GLU A 294 -16.18 17.48 -14.87
N ASN A 295 -16.28 17.60 -13.55
CA ASN A 295 -16.89 16.59 -12.69
C ASN A 295 -18.15 17.21 -12.05
N PRO A 296 -19.36 16.75 -12.40
CA PRO A 296 -20.60 17.24 -11.82
C PRO A 296 -20.74 16.81 -10.34
N GLY A 297 -21.73 17.34 -9.63
CA GLY A 297 -22.04 16.91 -8.24
C GLY A 297 -21.35 17.70 -7.13
N GLU A 298 -20.49 18.67 -7.45
CA GLU A 298 -19.79 19.48 -6.43
C GLU A 298 -20.74 20.39 -5.65
N ASP A 299 -21.68 21.04 -6.35
CA ASP A 299 -22.56 22.02 -5.71
C ASP A 299 -23.50 21.34 -4.70
N GLU A 300 -24.03 20.15 -5.01
CA GLU A 300 -24.83 19.36 -4.06
C GLU A 300 -23.98 18.87 -2.87
N LEU A 301 -22.76 18.37 -3.13
CA LEU A 301 -21.86 17.88 -2.09
C LEU A 301 -21.46 18.99 -1.12
N VAL A 302 -21.06 20.15 -1.63
CA VAL A 302 -20.66 21.30 -0.81
C VAL A 302 -21.84 21.81 0.01
N LYS A 303 -23.05 21.84 -0.58
CA LYS A 303 -24.26 22.21 0.14
C LYS A 303 -24.55 21.25 1.31
N ALA A 304 -24.61 19.94 1.04
CA ALA A 304 -24.89 18.92 2.05
C ALA A 304 -23.82 18.91 3.17
N ALA A 305 -22.54 19.06 2.81
CA ALA A 305 -21.45 19.14 3.79
C ALA A 305 -21.55 20.39 4.67
N ARG A 306 -21.91 21.55 4.11
CA ARG A 306 -22.10 22.80 4.88
C ARG A 306 -23.24 22.70 5.86
N GLU A 307 -24.36 22.10 5.47
CA GLU A 307 -25.51 21.85 6.36
C GLU A 307 -25.12 20.99 7.58
N ARG A 308 -24.07 20.18 7.45
CA ARG A 308 -23.51 19.31 8.50
C ARG A 308 -22.24 19.88 9.18
N ASN A 309 -21.84 21.12 8.88
CA ASN A 309 -20.57 21.73 9.35
C ASN A 309 -19.30 20.92 9.02
N ILE A 310 -19.31 20.19 7.90
CA ILE A 310 -18.18 19.39 7.44
C ILE A 310 -17.28 20.24 6.56
N ARG A 311 -15.97 20.22 6.86
CA ARG A 311 -14.98 20.94 6.06
C ARG A 311 -14.73 20.21 4.75
N VAL A 312 -14.99 20.91 3.66
CA VAL A 312 -14.71 20.45 2.30
C VAL A 312 -13.50 21.15 1.72
N TYR A 313 -12.66 20.42 0.99
CA TYR A 313 -11.58 20.99 0.21
C TYR A 313 -11.32 20.13 -1.02
N ILE A 314 -10.76 20.78 -2.05
CA ILE A 314 -10.29 20.07 -3.23
C ILE A 314 -9.10 19.25 -2.78
N ALA A 315 -9.22 17.93 -2.86
CA ALA A 315 -8.10 17.03 -2.68
C ALA A 315 -7.01 17.48 -3.65
N ASP A 316 -5.81 17.75 -3.13
CA ASP A 316 -4.68 17.96 -4.00
C ASP A 316 -4.65 16.77 -4.97
N ASN A 317 -4.57 17.06 -6.26
CA ASN A 317 -4.09 16.11 -7.25
C ASN A 317 -2.63 15.86 -6.91
N LEU A 318 -2.36 15.30 -5.73
CA LEU A 318 -1.06 14.90 -5.26
C LEU A 318 -0.56 14.00 -6.34
N GLU A 319 0.42 14.57 -7.03
CA GLU A 319 0.75 14.29 -8.39
C GLU A 319 0.76 12.79 -8.59
N TYR A 320 0.22 12.34 -9.72
CA TYR A 320 0.67 11.11 -10.34
C TYR A 320 2.21 11.09 -10.24
N LYS A 321 2.78 10.49 -9.19
CA LYS A 321 4.18 10.02 -9.09
C LYS A 321 4.32 8.82 -10.02
N VAL A 322 3.86 9.03 -11.22
CA VAL A 322 3.81 8.13 -12.35
C VAL A 322 4.54 8.91 -13.42
N GLU A 323 5.86 8.94 -13.25
CA GLU A 323 6.77 9.33 -14.31
C GLU A 323 6.36 8.61 -15.60
N GLY A 324 5.86 9.36 -16.58
CA GLY A 324 5.94 9.21 -18.05
C GLY A 324 5.78 7.85 -18.75
N ALA A 325 5.63 6.74 -18.05
CA ALA A 325 5.70 5.38 -18.55
C ALA A 325 4.41 4.60 -18.28
N GLN A 326 3.74 4.76 -17.13
CA GLN A 326 2.49 4.02 -16.88
C GLN A 326 1.27 4.64 -17.59
N ARG A 327 1.29 5.94 -17.95
CA ARG A 327 0.28 6.51 -18.87
C ARG A 327 0.22 5.78 -20.22
N ARG A 328 1.33 5.14 -20.65
CA ARG A 328 1.41 4.39 -21.92
C ARG A 328 0.86 2.97 -21.82
N ALA A 329 0.92 2.32 -20.65
CA ALA A 329 0.50 0.92 -20.51
C ALA A 329 -0.96 0.81 -20.04
N GLY A 330 -1.40 1.64 -19.08
CA GLY A 330 -2.76 1.59 -18.55
C GLY A 330 -3.81 2.04 -19.57
N PHE A 331 -3.66 3.23 -20.15
CA PHE A 331 -4.66 3.76 -21.09
C PHE A 331 -4.64 3.08 -22.47
N ALA A 332 -3.48 2.69 -23.00
CA ALA A 332 -3.41 2.03 -24.31
C ALA A 332 -3.88 0.57 -24.27
N ALA A 333 -3.82 -0.09 -23.10
CA ALA A 333 -4.45 -1.39 -22.89
C ALA A 333 -5.97 -1.25 -22.71
N MET A 334 -6.44 -0.26 -21.94
CA MET A 334 -7.87 -0.08 -21.66
C MET A 334 -8.69 0.33 -22.90
N GLY A 335 -8.15 1.15 -23.80
CA GLY A 335 -8.87 1.55 -25.02
C GLY A 335 -8.91 0.50 -26.15
N ARG A 336 -8.12 -0.58 -26.05
CA ARG A 336 -8.02 -1.62 -27.11
C ARG A 336 -8.62 -2.97 -26.74
N ARG A 337 -9.07 -3.13 -25.51
CA ARG A 337 -9.58 -4.39 -25.01
C ARG A 337 -10.90 -4.13 -24.29
N GLY A 338 -11.95 -3.94 -25.08
CA GLY A 338 -13.28 -4.32 -24.63
C GLY A 338 -13.24 -5.81 -24.31
N TRP A 339 -13.44 -6.16 -23.05
CA TRP A 339 -13.69 -7.53 -22.61
C TRP A 339 -14.93 -7.52 -21.75
N TYR A 340 -15.85 -8.38 -22.18
CA TYR A 340 -17.06 -8.82 -21.48
C TYR A 340 -16.73 -9.51 -20.17
#